data_AF-A0A915DUW7-F1
#
_entry.id   AF-A0A915DUW7-F1
#
_cell.length_a   1.000
_cell.length_b   1.000
_cell.length_c   1.000
_cell.angle_alpha   90.00
_cell.angle_beta   90.00
_cell.angle_gamma   90.00
#
_symmetry.space_group_name_H-M   'P 1'
#
loop_
_entity.id
_entity.type
_entity.pdbx_description
1 polymer ?
#
loop_
_entity_poly.entity_id
_entity_poly.type
_entity_poly.pdbx_seq_one_letter_code
_entity_poly.pdbx_strand_id
1 'polypeptide(L)'
;MYENTVISNLIDEDRLHRAKIHPISVLLASATYSAGHGLKGGLKWVVNEKIKQALDKAFILAFKNVIPTKQGYCLALDVSGSMGSPINGGTEPKVECMALCDTFVSLPFTKSMSVEEMVLYTDGLLFGSTDCAQPIIWALENRKEFDVFIVFTDCETWCGEKHPFEA
;
A
#
# COMPACT_ATOMS: atom_id res chain seq x y z
N MET A 1 21.38 22.60 11.45
CA MET A 1 20.26 23.45 11.94
C MET A 1 18.99 23.23 11.13
N TYR A 2 19.05 23.21 9.79
CA TYR A 2 17.88 23.04 8.91
C TYR A 2 17.21 21.65 8.97
N GLU A 3 17.98 20.58 9.17
CA GLU A 3 17.46 19.20 9.24
C GLU A 3 16.34 19.01 10.27
N ASN A 4 16.56 19.48 11.50
CA ASN A 4 15.56 19.38 12.56
C ASN A 4 14.29 20.20 12.24
N THR A 5 14.42 21.30 11.51
CA THR A 5 13.28 22.13 11.08
C THR A 5 12.47 21.43 10.00
N VAL A 6 13.12 20.73 9.07
CA VAL A 6 12.43 19.93 8.05
C VAL A 6 11.67 18.77 8.71
N ILE A 7 12.34 18.03 9.60
CA ILE A 7 11.74 16.91 10.33
C ILE A 7 10.54 17.39 11.17
N SER A 8 10.68 18.50 11.89
CA SER A 8 9.57 19.04 12.69
C SER A 8 8.36 19.41 11.83
N ASN A 9 8.58 19.90 10.61
CA ASN A 9 7.49 20.27 9.70
C ASN A 9 6.83 19.06 9.05
N LEU A 10 7.59 18.00 8.78
CA LEU A 10 7.06 16.76 8.18
C LEU A 10 6.19 15.97 9.16
N ILE A 11 6.49 16.05 10.46
CA ILE A 11 5.77 15.29 11.51
C ILE A 11 4.62 16.13 12.12
N ASP A 12 4.47 17.40 11.73
CA ASP A 12 3.42 18.29 12.23
C ASP A 12 2.06 17.94 11.61
N GLU A 13 1.22 17.26 12.40
CA GLU A 13 -0.12 16.80 12.00
C GLU A 13 -1.04 17.97 11.59
N ASP A 14 -1.02 19.09 12.32
CA ASP A 14 -1.86 20.25 12.03
C ASP A 14 -1.48 20.88 10.68
N ARG A 15 -0.18 20.92 10.37
CA ARG A 15 0.30 21.39 9.07
C ARG A 15 -0.08 20.44 7.94
N LEU A 16 0.10 19.14 8.13
CA LEU A 16 -0.29 18.14 7.14
C LEU A 16 -1.80 18.22 6.83
N HIS A 17 -2.63 18.38 7.86
CA HIS A 17 -4.08 18.50 7.71
C HIS A 17 -4.49 19.81 7.04
N ARG A 18 -3.95 20.97 7.47
CA ARG A 18 -4.23 22.26 6.83
C ARG A 18 -3.81 22.30 5.36
N ALA A 19 -2.68 21.66 5.04
CA ALA A 19 -2.18 21.58 3.67
C ALA A 19 -2.89 20.50 2.83
N LYS A 20 -3.81 19.71 3.42
CA LYS A 20 -4.55 18.62 2.76
C LYS A 20 -3.62 17.64 2.03
N ILE A 21 -2.50 17.31 2.67
CA ILE A 21 -1.52 16.39 2.09
C ILE A 21 -2.14 15.00 2.01
N HIS A 22 -2.14 14.42 0.81
CA HIS A 22 -2.60 13.06 0.56
C HIS A 22 -1.45 12.06 0.80
N PRO A 23 -1.71 10.87 1.37
CA PRO A 23 -0.69 9.85 1.63
C PRO A 23 0.15 9.48 0.40
N ILE A 24 -0.47 9.33 -0.76
CA ILE A 24 0.22 9.00 -2.03
C ILE A 24 1.29 10.06 -2.38
N SER A 25 1.04 11.34 -2.09
CA SER A 25 2.02 12.40 -2.34
C SER A 25 3.25 12.25 -1.46
N VAL A 26 3.06 11.83 -0.20
CA VAL A 26 4.18 11.56 0.73
C VAL A 26 4.94 10.32 0.30
N LEU A 27 4.24 9.28 -0.16
CA LEU A 27 4.87 8.06 -0.68
C LEU A 27 5.74 8.36 -1.91
N LEU A 28 5.23 9.13 -2.86
CA LEU A 28 5.99 9.57 -4.03
C LEU A 28 7.23 10.37 -3.62
N ALA A 29 7.10 11.27 -2.64
CA ALA A 29 8.21 12.04 -2.11
C ALA A 29 9.26 11.14 -1.42
N SER A 30 8.82 10.14 -0.65
CA SER A 30 9.70 9.17 0.02
C SER A 30 10.48 8.31 -0.97
N ALA A 31 9.79 7.77 -1.99
CA ALA A 31 10.41 6.99 -3.07
C ALA A 31 11.42 7.83 -3.85
N THR A 32 11.05 9.07 -4.21
CA THR A 32 11.94 9.98 -4.95
C THR A 32 13.16 10.35 -4.12
N TYR A 33 12.99 10.70 -2.83
CA TYR A 33 14.10 11.07 -1.96
C TYR A 33 15.05 9.90 -1.70
N SER A 34 14.50 8.70 -1.49
CA SER A 34 15.27 7.47 -1.24
C SER A 34 16.09 7.01 -2.45
N ALA A 35 15.69 7.37 -3.67
CA ALA A 35 16.47 7.06 -4.88
C ALA A 35 17.86 7.73 -4.86
N GLY A 36 18.06 8.81 -4.12
CA GLY A 36 19.38 9.48 -4.03
C GLY A 36 19.81 10.20 -5.32
N HIS A 37 18.98 10.21 -6.35
CA HIS A 37 19.25 10.86 -7.63
C HIS A 37 17.97 11.38 -8.31
N GLY A 38 18.13 12.39 -9.16
CA GLY A 38 17.05 12.89 -10.00
C GLY A 38 16.74 11.95 -11.18
N LEU A 39 15.50 11.98 -11.67
CA LEU A 39 15.06 11.25 -12.86
C LEU A 39 15.68 11.79 -14.18
N LYS A 40 15.93 13.11 -14.26
CA LYS A 40 16.60 13.76 -15.38
C LYS A 40 17.76 14.63 -14.89
N GLY A 41 18.93 14.45 -15.48
CA GLY A 41 20.15 15.21 -15.16
C GLY A 41 21.13 14.46 -14.25
N GLY A 42 22.13 15.19 -13.73
CA GLY A 42 23.20 14.66 -12.86
C GLY A 42 23.01 14.92 -11.37
N LEU A 43 21.81 15.31 -10.94
CA LEU A 43 21.50 15.59 -9.53
C LEU A 43 21.61 14.30 -8.71
N LYS A 44 22.53 14.30 -7.75
CA LYS A 44 22.74 13.23 -6.76
C LYS A 44 22.79 13.83 -5.37
N TRP A 45 22.22 13.14 -4.41
CA TRP A 45 22.27 13.52 -3.00
C TRP A 45 22.50 12.30 -2.12
N VAL A 46 22.99 12.55 -0.91
CA VAL A 46 23.10 11.52 0.13
C VAL A 46 21.79 11.49 0.89
N VAL A 47 21.17 10.30 0.96
CA VAL A 47 19.92 10.08 1.68
C VAL A 47 20.19 10.20 3.18
N ASN A 48 19.39 11.02 3.87
CA ASN A 48 19.44 11.11 5.33
C ASN A 48 18.34 10.24 5.95
N GLU A 49 18.76 9.22 6.71
CA GLU A 49 17.89 8.28 7.41
C GLU A 49 16.83 8.95 8.30
N LYS A 50 17.17 10.07 8.95
CA LYS A 50 16.21 10.77 9.83
C LYS A 50 15.09 11.44 9.04
N ILE A 51 15.37 11.92 7.83
CA ILE A 51 14.35 12.50 6.94
C ILE A 51 13.48 11.38 6.37
N LYS A 52 14.08 10.24 6.01
CA LYS A 52 13.35 9.05 5.56
C LYS A 52 12.35 8.58 6.63
N GLN A 53 12.81 8.40 7.88
CA GLN A 53 11.94 8.05 9.00
C GLN A 53 10.84 9.10 9.27
N ALA A 54 11.13 10.39 9.04
CA ALA A 54 10.12 11.44 9.16
C ALA A 54 9.06 11.35 8.06
N LEU A 55 9.45 11.00 6.83
CA LEU A 55 8.52 10.78 5.72
C LEU A 55 7.63 9.55 5.95
N ASP A 56 8.15 8.47 6.53
CA ASP A 56 7.35 7.29 6.88
C ASP A 56 6.29 7.63 7.94
N LYS A 57 6.67 8.43 8.94
CA LYS A 57 5.71 8.95 9.93
C LYS A 57 4.69 9.88 9.29
N ALA A 58 5.13 10.78 8.42
CA ALA A 58 4.26 11.71 7.71
C ALA A 58 3.24 10.98 6.83
N PHE A 59 3.62 9.85 6.24
CA PHE A 59 2.73 9.00 5.45
C PHE A 59 1.59 8.45 6.30
N ILE A 60 1.89 7.91 7.49
CA ILE A 60 0.88 7.43 8.44
C ILE A 60 -0.01 8.57 8.94
N LEU A 61 0.57 9.74 9.23
CA LEU A 61 -0.19 10.91 9.68
C LEU A 61 -1.11 11.45 8.59
N ALA A 62 -0.67 11.46 7.33
CA ALA A 62 -1.47 11.93 6.20
C ALA A 62 -2.75 11.10 5.99
N PHE A 63 -2.77 9.84 6.42
CA PHE A 63 -3.97 9.01 6.33
C PHE A 63 -5.14 9.51 7.19
N LYS A 64 -4.86 10.26 8.27
CA LYS A 64 -5.92 10.90 9.07
C LYS A 64 -6.70 11.96 8.28
N ASN A 65 -6.12 12.51 7.21
CA ASN A 65 -6.77 13.48 6.34
C ASN A 65 -7.79 12.83 5.39
N VAL A 66 -7.75 11.50 5.24
CA VAL A 66 -8.66 10.76 4.37
C VAL A 66 -9.91 10.42 5.18
N ILE A 67 -11.08 10.75 4.62
CA ILE A 67 -12.37 10.47 5.26
C ILE A 67 -12.66 8.98 5.09
N PRO A 68 -12.75 8.18 6.18
CA PRO A 68 -13.10 6.78 6.09
C PRO A 68 -14.59 6.63 5.79
N THR A 69 -14.91 5.65 4.97
CA THR A 69 -16.26 5.25 4.59
C THR A 69 -16.91 4.32 5.63
N LYS A 70 -16.10 3.70 6.51
CA LYS A 70 -16.53 2.79 7.59
C LYS A 70 -17.19 1.49 7.12
N GLN A 71 -16.95 1.10 5.87
CA GLN A 71 -17.42 -0.17 5.31
C GLN A 71 -16.42 -1.30 5.57
N GLY A 72 -16.84 -2.55 5.42
CA GLY A 72 -15.97 -3.72 5.47
C GLY A 72 -15.28 -3.94 4.12
N TYR A 73 -13.95 -3.87 4.10
CA TYR A 73 -13.16 -3.98 2.86
C TYR A 73 -12.40 -5.30 2.81
N CYS A 74 -12.48 -5.99 1.67
CA CYS A 74 -11.52 -7.01 1.28
C CYS A 74 -10.54 -6.39 0.27
N LEU A 75 -9.26 -6.30 0.65
CA LEU A 75 -8.21 -5.82 -0.24
C LEU A 75 -7.46 -7.05 -0.76
N ALA A 76 -7.57 -7.32 -2.05
CA ALA A 76 -6.79 -8.35 -2.72
C ALA A 76 -5.63 -7.70 -3.46
N LEU A 77 -4.41 -8.02 -3.05
CA LEU A 77 -3.17 -7.57 -3.67
C LEU A 77 -2.68 -8.64 -4.64
N ASP A 78 -2.60 -8.29 -5.91
CA ASP A 78 -1.89 -9.10 -6.89
C ASP A 78 -0.39 -9.05 -6.60
N VAL A 79 0.18 -10.23 -6.34
CA VAL A 79 1.62 -10.42 -6.08
C VAL A 79 2.29 -11.22 -7.20
N SER A 80 1.73 -11.19 -8.41
CA SER A 80 2.36 -11.77 -9.60
C SER A 80 3.67 -11.04 -9.96
N GLY A 81 4.54 -11.70 -10.74
CA GLY A 81 5.88 -11.19 -11.05
C GLY A 81 5.90 -9.86 -11.81
N SER A 82 4.77 -9.44 -12.40
CA SER A 82 4.59 -8.15 -13.07
C SER A 82 4.28 -7.00 -12.10
N MET A 83 3.81 -7.31 -10.89
CA MET A 83 3.43 -6.36 -9.83
C MET A 83 4.58 -5.97 -8.90
N GLY A 84 5.82 -5.89 -9.38
CA GLY A 84 7.01 -5.51 -8.61
C GLY A 84 7.05 -4.06 -8.07
N SER A 85 5.89 -3.47 -7.75
CA SER A 85 5.72 -2.11 -7.24
C SER A 85 4.97 -2.11 -5.89
N PRO A 86 5.50 -1.42 -4.87
CA PRO A 86 4.95 -1.47 -3.51
C PRO A 86 3.66 -0.64 -3.37
N ILE A 87 2.59 -1.24 -2.81
CA ILE A 87 1.34 -0.57 -2.45
C ILE A 87 1.09 -0.75 -0.94
N ASN A 88 0.77 0.32 -0.21
CA ASN A 88 0.53 0.29 1.23
C ASN A 88 -0.98 0.40 1.56
N GLY A 89 -1.45 -0.40 2.52
CA GLY A 89 -2.87 -0.66 2.79
C GLY A 89 -3.54 0.33 3.75
N GLY A 90 -4.56 1.03 3.21
CA GLY A 90 -5.87 1.34 3.80
C GLY A 90 -6.03 2.04 5.16
N THR A 91 -6.89 3.07 5.20
CA THR A 91 -7.36 3.80 6.39
C THR A 91 -8.46 3.12 7.20
N GLU A 92 -9.16 2.16 6.61
CA GLU A 92 -10.43 1.63 7.14
C GLU A 92 -10.25 0.76 8.40
N PRO A 93 -11.28 0.64 9.26
CA PRO A 93 -11.18 -0.06 10.54
C PRO A 93 -11.26 -1.60 10.42
N LYS A 94 -11.96 -2.11 9.40
CA LYS A 94 -12.11 -3.55 9.12
C LYS A 94 -11.59 -3.83 7.70
N VAL A 95 -10.29 -4.11 7.63
CA VAL A 95 -9.57 -4.39 6.39
C VAL A 95 -8.91 -5.75 6.54
N GLU A 96 -9.18 -6.65 5.60
CA GLU A 96 -8.43 -7.88 5.46
C GLU A 96 -7.65 -7.81 4.15
N CYS A 97 -6.32 -7.83 4.27
CA CYS A 97 -5.42 -7.84 3.12
C CYS A 97 -5.14 -9.30 2.74
N MET A 98 -5.38 -9.64 1.50
CA MET A 98 -5.15 -10.97 0.93
C MET A 98 -4.18 -10.83 -0.23
N ALA A 99 -3.27 -11.78 -0.38
CA ALA A 99 -2.42 -11.92 -1.54
C ALA A 99 -3.06 -12.88 -2.54
N LEU A 100 -3.10 -12.46 -3.80
CA LEU A 100 -3.38 -13.32 -4.95
C LEU A 100 -2.05 -13.95 -5.40
N CYS A 101 -1.77 -15.13 -4.87
CA CYS A 101 -0.71 -16.03 -5.34
C CYS A 101 -1.33 -17.40 -5.71
N ASP A 102 -0.51 -18.41 -6.04
CA ASP A 102 -0.98 -19.77 -6.39
C ASP A 102 -1.94 -20.37 -5.34
N THR A 103 -1.86 -19.86 -4.10
CA THR A 103 -2.87 -20.02 -3.06
C THR A 103 -3.30 -18.65 -2.55
N PHE A 104 -4.59 -18.44 -2.31
CA PHE A 104 -5.09 -17.18 -1.74
C PHE A 104 -4.69 -17.11 -0.25
N VAL A 105 -3.70 -16.28 0.07
CA VAL A 105 -3.08 -16.22 1.41
C VAL A 105 -3.44 -14.91 2.09
N SER A 106 -3.80 -14.98 3.38
CA SER A 106 -3.97 -13.78 4.20
C SER A 106 -2.61 -13.11 4.45
N LEU A 107 -2.50 -11.85 4.08
CA LEU A 107 -1.33 -11.03 4.37
C LEU A 107 -1.45 -10.54 5.82
N PRO A 108 -0.50 -10.84 6.71
CA PRO A 108 -0.56 -10.45 8.11
C PRO A 108 -0.29 -8.96 8.33
N PHE A 109 -0.58 -8.11 7.36
CA PHE A 109 -0.25 -6.68 7.40
C PHE A 109 -1.06 -5.98 8.48
N THR A 110 -0.34 -5.27 9.34
CA THR A 110 -0.91 -4.44 10.39
C THR A 110 -0.50 -2.99 10.16
N LYS A 111 -1.30 -2.04 10.68
CA LYS A 111 -1.04 -0.59 10.56
C LYS A 111 0.31 -0.14 11.16
N SER A 112 0.98 -1.02 11.92
CA SER A 112 2.28 -0.79 12.55
C SER A 112 3.48 -1.24 11.71
N MET A 113 3.28 -2.01 10.63
CA MET A 113 4.39 -2.43 9.77
C MET A 113 4.87 -1.27 8.90
N SER A 114 6.19 -1.22 8.67
CA SER A 114 6.79 -0.32 7.70
C SER A 114 6.50 -0.78 6.25
N VAL A 115 6.56 0.16 5.31
CA VAL A 115 6.44 -0.16 3.87
C VAL A 115 7.50 -1.21 3.48
N GLU A 116 8.72 -1.08 3.99
CA GLU A 116 9.84 -1.96 3.66
C GLU A 116 9.62 -3.40 4.12
N GLU A 117 9.08 -3.59 5.32
CA GLU A 117 8.71 -4.92 5.82
C GLU A 117 7.58 -5.54 5.00
N MET A 118 6.59 -4.75 4.60
CA MET A 118 5.50 -5.22 3.73
C MET A 118 6.04 -5.67 2.37
N VAL A 119 6.97 -4.91 1.77
CA VAL A 119 7.60 -5.23 0.49
C VAL A 119 8.47 -6.47 0.57
N LEU A 120 9.31 -6.56 1.59
CA LEU A 120 10.13 -7.75 1.83
C LEU A 120 9.27 -9.00 2.03
N TYR A 121 8.11 -8.86 2.67
CA TYR A 121 7.16 -9.96 2.82
C TYR A 121 6.52 -10.35 1.48
N THR A 122 6.06 -9.38 0.68
CA THR A 122 5.46 -9.67 -0.64
C THR A 122 6.46 -10.27 -1.62
N ASP A 123 7.71 -9.81 -1.62
CA ASP A 123 8.80 -10.34 -2.46
C ASP A 123 9.15 -11.80 -2.11
N GLY A 124 8.83 -12.23 -0.89
CA GLY A 124 9.04 -13.60 -0.42
C GLY A 124 7.90 -14.56 -0.75
N LEU A 125 6.79 -14.09 -1.31
CA LEU A 125 5.65 -14.94 -1.68
C LEU A 125 5.90 -15.63 -3.03
N LEU A 126 5.38 -16.85 -3.18
CA LEU A 126 5.45 -17.57 -4.44
C LEU A 126 4.52 -16.89 -5.44
N PHE A 127 5.08 -16.44 -6.56
CA PHE A 127 4.34 -15.87 -7.68
C PHE A 127 3.34 -16.91 -8.23
N GLY A 128 2.09 -16.49 -8.43
CA GLY A 128 1.06 -17.34 -9.01
C GLY A 128 0.14 -16.61 -9.98
N SER A 129 -0.87 -17.32 -10.47
CA SER A 129 -1.80 -16.78 -11.47
C SER A 129 -2.84 -15.84 -10.83
N THR A 130 -3.09 -14.68 -11.44
CA THR A 130 -4.05 -13.69 -10.95
C THR A 130 -5.48 -14.02 -11.37
N ASP A 131 -6.26 -14.62 -10.46
CA ASP A 131 -7.70 -14.77 -10.63
C ASP A 131 -8.46 -13.75 -9.76
N CYS A 132 -9.02 -12.73 -10.41
CA CYS A 132 -9.76 -11.66 -9.75
C CYS A 132 -11.11 -12.10 -9.14
N ALA A 133 -11.59 -13.33 -9.41
CA ALA A 133 -12.78 -13.90 -8.79
C ALA A 133 -12.48 -14.58 -7.44
N GLN A 134 -11.22 -14.99 -7.19
CA GLN A 134 -10.82 -15.67 -5.96
C GLN A 134 -11.18 -14.94 -4.65
N PRO A 135 -11.06 -13.60 -4.53
CA PRO A 135 -11.41 -12.92 -3.29
C PRO A 135 -12.89 -13.10 -2.91
N ILE A 136 -13.77 -13.12 -3.90
CA ILE A 136 -15.22 -13.29 -3.72
C ILE A 136 -15.52 -14.75 -3.37
N ILE A 137 -14.95 -15.70 -4.12
CA ILE A 137 -15.12 -17.15 -3.86
C ILE A 137 -14.64 -17.51 -2.45
N TRP A 138 -13.45 -17.04 -2.06
CA TRP A 138 -12.90 -17.29 -0.73
C TRP A 138 -13.78 -16.68 0.38
N ALA A 139 -14.33 -15.48 0.16
CA ALA A 139 -15.24 -14.86 1.12
C ALA A 139 -16.53 -15.69 1.29
N LEU A 140 -17.07 -16.23 0.19
CA LEU A 140 -18.22 -17.13 0.20
C LEU A 140 -17.93 -18.44 0.95
N GLU A 141 -16.80 -19.08 0.67
CA GLU A 141 -16.37 -20.33 1.32
C GLU A 141 -16.15 -20.14 2.83
N ASN A 142 -15.57 -19.02 3.24
CA ASN A 142 -15.27 -18.70 4.64
C ASN A 142 -16.43 -17.98 5.36
N ARG A 143 -17.57 -17.77 4.68
CA ARG A 143 -18.75 -17.04 5.19
C ARG A 143 -18.39 -15.67 5.78
N LYS A 144 -17.52 -14.95 5.07
CA LYS A 144 -17.10 -13.59 5.45
C LYS A 144 -17.93 -12.56 4.70
N GLU A 145 -18.50 -11.63 5.43
CA GLU A 145 -19.25 -10.49 4.88
C GLU A 145 -18.32 -9.28 4.70
N PHE A 146 -18.20 -8.84 3.44
CA PHE A 146 -17.52 -7.61 3.02
C PHE A 146 -18.49 -6.76 2.18
N ASP A 147 -18.39 -5.44 2.33
CA ASP A 147 -19.21 -4.49 1.58
C ASP A 147 -18.54 -4.09 0.25
N VAL A 148 -17.19 -4.08 0.22
CA VAL A 148 -16.40 -3.68 -0.94
C VAL A 148 -15.20 -4.60 -1.12
N PHE A 149 -15.00 -5.07 -2.36
CA PHE A 149 -13.79 -5.77 -2.80
C PHE A 149 -12.94 -4.80 -3.63
N ILE A 150 -11.67 -4.63 -3.26
CA ILE A 150 -10.69 -3.86 -4.03
C ILE A 150 -9.58 -4.80 -4.45
N VAL A 151 -9.44 -5.02 -5.75
CA VAL A 151 -8.37 -5.82 -6.33
C VAL A 151 -7.33 -4.87 -6.92
N PHE A 152 -6.11 -4.91 -6.40
CA PHE A 152 -4.97 -4.20 -6.97
C PHE A 152 -4.23 -5.15 -7.89
N THR A 153 -4.39 -4.99 -9.20
CA THR A 153 -3.73 -5.78 -10.26
C THR A 153 -3.31 -4.83 -11.38
N ASP A 154 -2.34 -5.23 -12.17
CA ASP A 154 -1.96 -4.56 -13.43
C ASP A 154 -2.93 -4.87 -14.59
N CYS A 155 -4.06 -5.53 -14.28
CA CYS A 155 -5.08 -5.99 -15.21
C CYS A 155 -4.60 -7.10 -16.15
N GLU A 156 -3.48 -7.76 -15.86
CA GLU A 156 -3.13 -9.05 -16.47
C GLU A 156 -3.94 -10.17 -15.81
N THR A 157 -5.25 -10.18 -16.07
CA THR A 157 -6.14 -11.22 -15.55
C THR A 157 -5.84 -12.56 -16.22
N TRP A 158 -5.42 -13.55 -15.44
CA TRP A 158 -5.48 -14.93 -15.89
C TRP A 158 -6.93 -15.41 -15.73
N CYS A 159 -7.57 -15.77 -16.83
CA CYS A 159 -8.95 -16.23 -16.82
C CYS A 159 -9.03 -17.57 -16.07
N GLY A 160 -9.43 -17.54 -14.79
CA GLY A 160 -9.94 -18.71 -14.09
C GLY A 160 -11.24 -19.22 -14.72
N GLU A 161 -11.89 -20.22 -14.10
CA GLU A 161 -13.13 -20.82 -14.64
C GLU A 161 -14.34 -19.88 -14.62
N LYS A 162 -14.33 -18.80 -13.83
CA LYS A 162 -15.42 -17.84 -13.70
C LYS A 162 -14.94 -16.41 -13.85
N HIS A 163 -15.73 -15.60 -14.55
CA HIS A 163 -15.45 -14.17 -14.68
C HIS A 163 -15.77 -13.46 -13.34
N PRO A 164 -15.01 -12.43 -12.91
CA PRO A 164 -15.26 -11.71 -11.65
C PRO A 164 -16.67 -11.10 -11.52
N PHE A 165 -17.34 -10.88 -12.65
CA PHE A 165 -18.74 -10.41 -12.69
C PHE A 165 -19.76 -11.51 -12.33
N GLU A 166 -19.41 -12.77 -12.52
CA GLU A 166 -20.28 -13.94 -12.29
C GLU A 166 -20.08 -14.58 -10.91
N ALA A 167 -19.16 -14.03 -10.13
CA ALA A 167 -18.75 -14.52 -8.81
C ALA A 167 -19.66 -14.00 -7.69
#